data_AF-X0V0Y5-F1
#
_entry.id   AF-X0V0Y5-F1
#
_cell.length_a   1.000
_cell.length_b   1.000
_cell.length_c   1.000
_cell.angle_alpha   90.00
_cell.angle_beta   90.00
_cell.angle_gamma   90.00
#
_symmetry.space_group_name_H-M   'P 1'
#
loop_
_entity.id
_entity.type
_entity.pdbx_description
1 polymer ?
#
loop_
_entity_poly.entity_id
_entity_poly.type
_entity_poly.pdbx_seq_one_letter_code
_entity_poly.pdbx_strand_id
1 'polypeptide(L)'
;MEEMGTDRQMKWRRTTYCGEIRLEHAGKAVTLFGWVNRLRDMGNLVFIDLRDREGVVQLVVPSDMGTLLDEAKKIRMEDVVAVKGTVK
;
A
#
# COMPACT_ATOMS: atom_id res chain seq x y z
N MET A 1 -26.01 -26.83 14.71
CA MET A 1 -24.69 -27.05 14.07
C MET A 1 -24.44 -25.81 13.24
N GLU A 2 -23.82 -24.80 13.83
CA GLU A 2 -23.42 -23.59 13.12
C GLU A 2 -22.30 -23.96 12.15
N GLU A 3 -22.55 -23.81 10.85
CA GLU A 3 -21.48 -23.88 9.86
C GLU A 3 -20.59 -22.64 10.04
N MET A 4 -19.42 -22.83 10.65
CA MET A 4 -18.30 -21.90 10.57
C MET A 4 -17.84 -21.81 9.11
N GLY A 5 -18.50 -20.97 8.34
CA GLY A 5 -18.04 -20.56 7.02
C GLY A 5 -16.82 -19.66 7.18
N THR A 6 -15.62 -20.21 6.94
CA THR A 6 -14.39 -19.44 6.73
C THR A 6 -14.67 -18.29 5.76
N ASP A 7 -14.49 -17.07 6.27
CA ASP A 7 -14.71 -15.79 5.60
C ASP A 7 -14.04 -15.77 4.21
N ARG A 8 -14.86 -15.90 3.18
CA ARG A 8 -14.45 -15.89 1.78
C ARG A 8 -14.09 -14.47 1.38
N GLN A 9 -12.80 -14.18 1.46
CA GLN A 9 -12.07 -13.26 0.58
C GLN A 9 -12.70 -11.86 0.44
N MET A 10 -12.30 -10.93 1.31
CA MET A 10 -12.28 -9.50 0.99
C MET A 10 -11.38 -9.29 -0.25
N LYS A 11 -11.95 -9.37 -1.45
CA LYS A 11 -11.21 -9.32 -2.71
C LYS A 11 -10.91 -7.87 -3.06
N TRP A 12 -9.73 -7.39 -2.65
CA TRP A 12 -9.22 -6.10 -3.10
C TRP A 12 -9.06 -6.12 -4.63
N ARG A 13 -9.29 -4.98 -5.28
CA ARG A 13 -9.12 -4.83 -6.73
C ARG A 13 -8.22 -3.63 -6.99
N ARG A 14 -7.19 -3.81 -7.81
CA ARG A 14 -6.35 -2.71 -8.31
C ARG A 14 -7.21 -1.69 -9.06
N THR A 15 -7.02 -0.41 -8.77
CA THR A 15 -7.71 0.69 -9.49
C THR A 15 -6.86 1.29 -10.61
N THR A 16 -5.54 1.30 -10.44
CA THR A 16 -4.55 1.82 -11.41
C THR A 16 -3.17 1.22 -11.10
N TYR A 17 -2.20 1.43 -11.96
CA TYR A 17 -0.81 0.98 -11.76
C TYR A 17 0.04 2.07 -11.06
N CYS A 18 1.10 1.64 -10.38
CA CYS A 18 2.02 2.52 -9.65
C CYS A 18 2.61 3.59 -10.59
N GLY A 19 3.08 3.17 -11.76
CA GLY A 19 3.65 4.07 -12.77
C GLY A 19 2.66 4.99 -13.48
N GLU A 20 1.35 4.86 -13.25
CA GLU A 20 0.30 5.68 -13.86
C GLU A 20 -0.16 6.83 -12.96
N ILE A 21 0.25 6.88 -11.69
CA ILE A 21 -0.12 7.97 -10.78
C ILE A 21 0.47 9.30 -11.28
N ARG A 22 -0.38 10.33 -11.37
CA ARG A 22 -0.09 11.67 -11.91
C ARG A 22 -0.82 12.73 -11.07
N LEU A 23 -0.48 14.01 -11.26
CA LEU A 23 -1.10 15.14 -10.54
C LEU A 23 -2.63 15.20 -10.69
N GLU A 24 -3.17 14.81 -11.85
CA GLU A 24 -4.63 14.71 -12.08
C GLU A 24 -5.36 13.67 -11.22
N HIS A 25 -4.60 12.83 -10.49
CA HIS A 25 -5.13 11.87 -9.55
C HIS A 25 -5.21 12.41 -8.12
N ALA A 26 -4.71 13.62 -7.85
CA ALA A 26 -4.74 14.23 -6.52
C ALA A 26 -6.14 14.18 -5.88
N GLY A 27 -6.18 13.81 -4.60
CA GLY A 27 -7.41 13.64 -3.83
C GLY A 27 -8.19 12.35 -4.10
N LYS A 28 -7.83 11.55 -5.11
CA LYS A 28 -8.53 10.29 -5.42
C LYS A 28 -8.03 9.15 -4.50
N ALA A 29 -8.97 8.32 -4.06
CA ALA A 29 -8.66 7.05 -3.42
C ALA A 29 -8.25 6.01 -4.48
N VAL A 30 -7.10 5.37 -4.29
CA VAL A 30 -6.57 4.35 -5.19
C VAL A 30 -6.25 3.06 -4.44
N THR A 31 -6.32 1.94 -5.14
CA THR A 31 -5.83 0.64 -4.69
C THR A 31 -4.71 0.20 -5.61
N LEU A 32 -3.51 0.01 -5.05
CA LEU A 32 -2.29 -0.32 -5.76
C LEU A 32 -1.75 -1.65 -5.27
N PHE A 33 -1.32 -2.50 -6.19
CA PHE A 33 -0.67 -3.78 -5.88
C PHE A 33 0.74 -3.75 -6.46
N GLY A 34 1.74 -4.24 -5.75
CA GLY A 34 3.11 -4.26 -6.25
C GLY A 34 4.09 -4.93 -5.29
N TRP A 35 5.37 -4.78 -5.62
CA TRP A 35 6.50 -5.24 -4.83
C TRP A 35 7.17 -4.06 -4.15
N VAL A 36 7.58 -4.26 -2.90
CA VAL A 36 8.32 -3.25 -2.14
C VAL A 36 9.74 -3.14 -2.70
N ASN A 37 10.01 -2.06 -3.42
CA ASN A 37 11.32 -1.81 -4.02
C ASN A 37 12.31 -1.26 -3.00
N ARG A 38 11.84 -0.43 -2.06
CA ARG A 38 12.65 0.15 -1.00
C ARG A 38 11.76 0.58 0.16
N LEU A 39 12.25 0.41 1.38
CA LEU A 39 11.65 0.95 2.59
C LEU A 39 12.65 1.90 3.27
N ARG A 40 12.17 3.07 3.69
CA ARG A 40 12.94 4.05 4.46
C ARG A 40 12.15 4.37 5.74
N ASP A 41 12.65 3.89 6.87
CA ASP A 41 12.08 4.16 8.19
C ASP A 41 12.80 5.37 8.81
N MET A 42 12.04 6.42 9.13
CA MET A 42 12.52 7.63 9.81
C MET A 42 11.98 7.75 11.24
N GLY A 43 11.53 6.64 11.84
CA GLY A 43 10.97 6.57 13.18
C GLY A 43 9.47 6.85 13.20
N ASN A 44 9.06 8.10 13.05
CA ASN A 44 7.65 8.53 13.04
C ASN A 44 7.03 8.62 11.64
N LEU A 45 7.78 8.22 10.61
CA LEU A 45 7.40 8.30 9.22
C LEU A 45 8.09 7.19 8.46
N VAL A 46 7.32 6.41 7.70
CA VAL A 46 7.85 5.38 6.81
C VAL A 46 7.53 5.74 5.36
N PHE A 47 8.55 5.70 4.51
CA PHE A 47 8.40 5.77 3.07
C PHE A 47 8.60 4.40 2.45
N ILE A 48 7.72 4.02 1.53
CA ILE A 48 7.83 2.76 0.79
C ILE A 48 7.77 3.09 -0.69
N ASP A 49 8.80 2.73 -1.44
CA ASP A 49 8.75 2.75 -2.89
C ASP A 49 8.06 1.45 -3.33
N LEU A 50 6.81 1.56 -3.80
CA LEU A 50 6.06 0.43 -4.33
C LEU A 50 6.26 0.39 -5.85
N ARG A 51 6.68 -0.76 -6.36
CA ARG A 51 6.98 -0.99 -7.78
C ARG A 51 5.98 -1.95 -8.38
N ASP A 52 5.53 -1.67 -9.59
CA ASP A 52 4.92 -2.65 -10.48
C ASP A 52 5.52 -2.54 -11.89
N ARG A 53 4.88 -3.19 -12.87
CA ARG A 53 5.39 -3.22 -14.25
C ARG A 53 5.43 -1.85 -14.93
N GLU A 54 4.59 -0.90 -14.51
CA GLU A 54 4.49 0.42 -15.15
C GLU A 54 5.44 1.44 -14.50
N GLY A 55 5.91 1.18 -13.28
CA GLY A 55 6.86 2.06 -12.60
C GLY A 55 6.81 1.98 -11.08
N VAL A 56 7.26 3.07 -10.43
CA VAL A 56 7.40 3.18 -8.97
C VAL A 56 6.54 4.33 -8.47
N VAL A 57 5.91 4.16 -7.31
CA VAL A 57 5.19 5.20 -6.57
C VAL A 57 5.61 5.18 -5.11
N GLN A 58 5.66 6.36 -4.49
CA GLN A 58 5.98 6.48 -3.07
C GLN A 58 4.70 6.39 -2.23
N LEU A 59 4.68 5.44 -1.29
CA LEU A 59 3.74 5.41 -0.19
C LEU A 59 4.33 6.15 1.01
N VAL A 60 3.47 6.88 1.73
CA VAL A 60 3.84 7.66 2.90
C VAL A 60 2.96 7.23 4.07
N VAL A 61 3.58 6.69 5.12
CA VAL A 61 2.88 6.23 6.33
C VAL A 61 3.35 7.07 7.52
N PRO A 62 2.64 8.15 7.87
CA PRO A 62 2.92 8.97 9.05
C PRO A 62 2.46 8.33 10.37
N SER A 63 2.97 8.83 11.49
CA SER A 63 2.69 8.30 12.84
C SER A 63 1.25 8.42 13.32
N ASP A 64 0.46 9.32 12.74
CA ASP A 64 -0.97 9.45 13.06
C ASP A 64 -1.82 8.29 12.51
N MET A 65 -1.23 7.38 11.70
CA MET A 65 -1.89 6.17 11.21
C MET A 65 -1.81 4.97 12.18
N GLY A 66 -1.33 5.16 13.41
CA GLY A 66 -1.39 4.18 14.49
C GLY A 66 -0.76 2.83 14.13
N THR A 67 -1.52 1.75 14.28
CA THR A 67 -1.04 0.37 14.03
C THR A 67 -0.54 0.14 12.60
N LEU A 68 -0.97 0.95 11.63
CA LEU A 68 -0.48 0.85 10.25
C LEU A 68 1.00 1.19 10.15
N LEU A 69 1.51 2.12 10.97
CA LEU A 69 2.95 2.43 10.98
C LEU A 69 3.76 1.22 11.45
N ASP A 70 3.31 0.54 12.50
CA ASP A 70 3.98 -0.65 13.03
C ASP A 70 3.97 -1.80 12.03
N GLU A 71 2.87 -2.00 11.30
CA GLU A 71 2.80 -2.97 10.21
C GLU A 71 3.70 -2.58 9.03
N ALA A 72 3.73 -1.29 8.65
CA ALA A 72 4.60 -0.80 7.59
C ALA A 72 6.09 -1.06 7.89
N LYS A 73 6.51 -0.94 9.16
CA LYS A 73 7.89 -1.24 9.60
C LYS A 73 8.26 -2.72 9.51
N LYS A 74 7.28 -3.63 9.49
CA LYS A 74 7.50 -5.08 9.36
C LYS A 74 7.72 -5.52 7.91
N ILE A 75 7.33 -4.70 6.95
CA ILE A 75 7.50 -4.97 5.52
C ILE A 75 8.99 -5.06 5.17
N ARG A 76 9.32 -5.89 4.19
CA ARG A 76 10.66 -6.13 3.66
C ARG A 76 10.72 -5.86 2.15
N MET A 77 11.94 -5.73 1.65
CA MET A 77 12.18 -5.63 0.21
C MET A 77 11.62 -6.86 -0.50
N GLU A 78 10.98 -6.64 -1.64
CA GLU A 78 10.27 -7.63 -2.48
C GLU A 78 9.01 -8.26 -1.87
N ASP A 79 8.54 -7.80 -0.70
CA ASP A 79 7.21 -8.17 -0.23
C ASP A 79 6.13 -7.75 -1.23
N VAL A 80 5.18 -8.66 -1.47
CA VAL A 80 4.01 -8.40 -2.32
C VAL A 80 2.90 -7.81 -1.45
N VAL A 81 2.51 -6.58 -1.75
CA VAL A 81 1.52 -5.85 -0.94
C VAL A 81 0.38 -5.31 -1.80
N ALA A 82 -0.77 -5.19 -1.16
CA ALA A 82 -1.91 -4.46 -1.65
C ALA A 82 -2.16 -3.26 -0.73
N VAL A 83 -2.26 -2.06 -1.30
CA VAL A 83 -2.34 -0.81 -0.54
C VAL A 83 -3.53 0.01 -1.02
N LYS A 84 -4.29 0.56 -0.07
CA LYS A 84 -5.31 1.59 -0.33
C LYS A 84 -4.84 2.90 0.28
N GLY A 85 -4.94 3.97 -0.50
CA GLY A 85 -4.49 5.28 -0.06
C GLY A 85 -5.11 6.40 -0.89
N THR A 86 -4.89 7.64 -0.45
CA THR A 86 -5.29 8.84 -1.19
C THR A 86 -4.07 9.46 -1.82
N VAL A 87 -4.14 9.80 -3.11
CA VAL A 87 -3.06 10.52 -3.81
C VAL A 87 -3.00 11.95 -3.28
N LYS A 88 -1.79 12.40 -2.91
CA LYS A 88 -1.51 13.75 -2.40
C LYS A 88 -0.47 14.43 -3.28
#